data_AF-A0A6G0XIP2-F1
#
_entry.id   AF-A0A6G0XIP2-F1
#
_cell.length_a   1.000
_cell.length_b   1.000
_cell.length_c   1.000
_cell.angle_alpha   90.00
_cell.angle_beta   90.00
_cell.angle_gamma   90.00
#
_symmetry.space_group_name_H-M   'P 1'
#
loop_
_entity.id
_entity.type
_entity.pdbx_description
1 polymer ?
#
loop_
_entity_poly.entity_id
_entity_poly.type
_entity_poly.pdbx_seq_one_letter_code
_entity_poly.pdbx_strand_id
1 'polypeptide(L)'
;MNQMPMAGMIFADSKQALHFVQDYALQTGKQVKVMAKSGGGHKRMICSCATCPFFVQMYQQKKIADDQKVRQWYISSCDLNHAIHCTSVPKPTCRQLIEMQSLQAAVQANSKISANALISSMPSLNLKRLQRTVYRAKREILTRNPDEVPDETDKLHTASVDAFLMPSKPPSVNMLPPPPTAPVSTKKRKDDKEWLEIERVRLEIKRRKEERLAKEAQVNYRILVAKAQEAELALKVARAKARQELLNAGISLGEVEHILL
;
A
#
# COMPACT_ATOMS: atom_id res chain seq x y z
N MET A 1 1.27 -4.84 -36.72
CA MET A 1 1.90 -4.12 -35.60
C MET A 1 2.90 -5.06 -34.96
N ASN A 2 4.19 -4.79 -35.17
CA ASN A 2 5.28 -5.67 -34.77
C ASN A 2 5.39 -5.70 -33.24
N GLN A 3 5.03 -6.83 -32.64
CA GLN A 3 5.27 -7.06 -31.22
C GLN A 3 6.78 -7.15 -31.02
N MET A 4 7.39 -6.12 -30.41
CA MET A 4 8.71 -6.31 -29.81
C MET A 4 8.60 -7.42 -28.76
N PRO A 5 9.55 -8.37 -28.72
CA PRO A 5 9.51 -9.42 -27.72
C PRO A 5 9.67 -8.78 -26.34
N MET A 6 8.61 -8.85 -25.53
CA MET A 6 8.66 -8.44 -24.12
C MET A 6 9.62 -9.35 -23.32
N ALA A 7 9.88 -10.55 -23.83
CA ALA A 7 10.91 -11.45 -23.32
C ALA A 7 12.32 -10.87 -23.54
N GLY A 8 13.16 -10.92 -22.50
CA GLY A 8 14.53 -10.40 -22.52
C GLY A 8 14.68 -8.98 -22.00
N MET A 9 13.58 -8.24 -21.76
CA MET A 9 13.66 -6.91 -21.16
C MET A 9 14.22 -6.97 -19.73
N ILE A 10 15.08 -6.01 -19.40
CA ILE A 10 15.79 -5.91 -18.12
C ILE A 10 15.33 -4.65 -17.39
N PHE A 11 15.20 -4.74 -16.07
CA PHE A 11 14.74 -3.70 -15.17
C PHE A 11 15.69 -3.61 -13.98
N ALA A 12 15.92 -2.40 -13.47
CA ALA A 12 16.72 -2.23 -12.25
C ALA A 12 16.03 -2.85 -11.03
N ASP A 13 14.72 -2.65 -10.93
CA ASP A 13 13.91 -3.07 -9.78
C ASP A 13 12.73 -3.95 -10.16
N SER A 14 12.31 -4.81 -9.22
CA SER A 14 11.07 -5.56 -9.33
C SER A 14 9.86 -4.63 -9.56
N LYS A 15 9.85 -3.47 -8.91
CA LYS A 15 8.73 -2.54 -8.99
C LYS A 15 8.57 -1.98 -10.40
N GLN A 16 9.67 -1.62 -11.05
CA GLN A 16 9.67 -1.16 -12.44
C GLN A 16 9.17 -2.25 -13.39
N ALA A 17 9.65 -3.49 -13.23
CA ALA A 17 9.17 -4.61 -14.04
C ALA A 17 7.65 -4.84 -13.88
N LEU A 18 7.15 -4.78 -12.65
CA LEU A 18 5.71 -4.91 -12.37
C LEU A 18 4.90 -3.77 -13.00
N HIS A 19 5.38 -2.53 -12.85
CA HIS A 19 4.75 -1.34 -13.42
C HIS A 19 4.66 -1.42 -14.94
N PHE A 20 5.74 -1.84 -15.60
CA PHE A 20 5.79 -2.01 -17.05
C PHE A 20 4.70 -2.97 -17.56
N VAL A 21 4.57 -4.14 -16.93
CA VAL A 21 3.55 -5.13 -17.32
C VAL A 21 2.14 -4.63 -16.99
N GLN A 22 1.97 -3.90 -15.88
CA GLN A 22 0.69 -3.27 -15.54
C GLN A 22 0.27 -2.22 -16.58
N ASP A 23 1.21 -1.44 -17.12
CA ASP A 23 0.95 -0.43 -18.15
C ASP A 23 0.56 -1.06 -19.47
N TYR A 24 1.28 -2.11 -19.88
CA TYR A 24 0.93 -2.90 -21.06
C TYR A 24 -0.49 -3.48 -20.94
N ALA A 25 -0.84 -4.05 -19.78
CA ALA A 25 -2.17 -4.60 -19.55
C ALA A 25 -3.26 -3.51 -19.58
N LEU A 26 -2.98 -2.32 -19.04
CA LEU A 26 -3.92 -1.22 -19.06
C LEU A 26 -4.16 -0.70 -20.49
N GLN A 27 -3.11 -0.59 -21.31
CA GLN A 27 -3.20 -0.19 -22.72
C GLN A 27 -4.05 -1.17 -23.54
N THR A 28 -3.99 -2.45 -23.22
CA THR A 28 -4.84 -3.49 -23.84
C THR A 28 -6.25 -3.57 -23.23
N GLY A 29 -6.57 -2.69 -22.27
CA GLY A 29 -7.87 -2.65 -21.60
C GLY A 29 -8.11 -3.84 -20.68
N LYS A 30 -7.06 -4.46 -20.15
CA LYS A 30 -7.10 -5.66 -19.31
C LYS A 30 -6.54 -5.38 -17.92
N GLN A 31 -6.74 -6.33 -17.01
CA GLN A 31 -6.15 -6.28 -15.68
C GLN A 31 -5.28 -7.49 -15.45
N VAL A 32 -4.12 -7.25 -14.86
CA VAL A 32 -3.15 -8.26 -14.42
C VAL A 32 -2.99 -8.27 -12.91
N LYS A 33 -2.64 -9.43 -12.37
CA LYS A 33 -2.42 -9.68 -10.95
C LYS A 33 -1.15 -10.52 -10.77
N VAL A 34 -0.47 -10.34 -9.64
CA VAL A 34 0.66 -11.19 -9.26
C VAL A 34 0.10 -12.51 -8.72
N MET A 35 0.59 -13.63 -9.23
CA MET A 35 0.18 -14.96 -8.80
C MET A 35 0.66 -15.23 -7.36
N ALA A 36 -0.18 -15.81 -6.50
CA ALA A 36 0.10 -15.99 -5.07
C ALA A 36 1.38 -16.78 -4.74
N LYS A 37 1.80 -17.68 -5.64
CA LYS A 37 3.05 -18.46 -5.51
C LYS A 37 4.31 -17.68 -5.93
N SER A 38 4.19 -16.39 -6.21
CA SER A 38 5.31 -15.52 -6.60
C SER A 38 5.97 -14.90 -5.37
N GLY A 39 7.29 -15.02 -5.24
CA GLY A 39 8.04 -14.49 -4.11
C GLY A 39 9.56 -14.56 -4.30
N GLY A 40 10.29 -13.79 -3.49
CA GLY A 40 11.75 -13.71 -3.57
C GLY A 40 12.23 -13.18 -4.92
N GLY A 41 13.01 -13.99 -5.64
CA GLY A 41 13.58 -13.68 -6.97
C GLY A 41 12.74 -14.16 -8.16
N HIS A 42 11.48 -14.56 -7.95
CA HIS A 42 10.57 -14.97 -9.03
C HIS A 42 9.23 -14.26 -8.89
N LYS A 43 8.73 -13.71 -10.00
CA LYS A 43 7.38 -13.18 -10.08
C LYS A 43 6.69 -13.65 -11.35
N ARG A 44 5.45 -14.12 -11.21
CA ARG A 44 4.57 -14.41 -12.32
C ARG A 44 3.34 -13.54 -12.24
N MET A 45 3.10 -12.78 -13.30
CA MET A 45 1.89 -12.02 -13.49
C MET A 45 0.96 -12.78 -14.41
N ILE A 46 -0.32 -12.77 -14.08
CA ILE A 46 -1.38 -13.43 -14.83
C ILE A 46 -2.54 -12.45 -15.01
N CYS A 47 -3.40 -12.70 -15.99
CA CYS A 47 -4.63 -11.92 -16.14
C CYS A 47 -5.55 -12.12 -14.91
N SER A 48 -6.38 -11.12 -14.61
CA SER A 48 -7.41 -11.25 -13.57
C SER A 48 -8.50 -12.28 -13.92
N CYS A 49 -8.65 -12.63 -15.20
CA CYS A 49 -9.57 -13.67 -15.64
C CYS A 49 -8.87 -15.04 -15.50
N ALA A 50 -9.47 -15.95 -14.73
CA ALA A 50 -8.84 -17.24 -14.39
C ALA A 50 -8.62 -18.16 -15.61
N THR A 51 -9.44 -18.03 -16.65
CA THR A 51 -9.39 -18.85 -17.87
C THR A 51 -8.51 -18.25 -18.97
N CYS A 52 -7.83 -17.14 -18.69
CA CYS A 52 -7.03 -16.44 -19.68
C CYS A 52 -5.58 -16.96 -19.68
N PRO A 53 -5.01 -17.34 -20.84
CA PRO A 53 -3.67 -17.90 -20.93
C PRO A 53 -2.58 -16.84 -20.66
N PHE A 54 -2.89 -15.55 -20.83
CA PHE A 54 -1.97 -14.45 -20.56
C PHE A 54 -1.13 -14.63 -19.30
N PHE A 55 0.20 -14.61 -19.46
CA PHE A 55 1.14 -14.58 -18.36
C PHE A 55 2.42 -13.84 -18.72
N VAL A 56 3.07 -13.28 -17.70
CA VAL A 56 4.42 -12.74 -17.79
C VAL A 56 5.23 -13.28 -16.62
N GLN A 57 6.35 -13.91 -16.92
CA GLN A 57 7.22 -14.54 -15.93
C GLN A 57 8.56 -13.82 -15.90
N MET A 58 8.90 -13.29 -14.74
CA MET A 58 10.09 -12.51 -14.49
C MET A 58 10.91 -13.10 -13.35
N TYR A 59 12.23 -12.97 -13.46
CA TYR A 59 13.18 -13.45 -12.47
C TYR A 59 14.19 -12.37 -12.13
N GLN A 60 14.73 -12.46 -10.93
CA GLN A 60 15.90 -11.69 -10.51
C GLN A 60 17.17 -12.40 -10.96
N GLN A 61 18.09 -11.66 -11.55
CA GLN A 61 19.39 -12.20 -11.95
C GLN A 61 20.22 -12.62 -10.73
N LYS A 62 20.89 -13.76 -10.87
CA LYS A 62 21.80 -14.29 -9.85
C LYS A 62 23.15 -13.58 -9.82
N LYS A 63 23.54 -12.91 -10.90
CA LYS A 63 24.76 -12.11 -10.96
C LYS A 63 24.39 -10.64 -10.73
N ILE A 64 25.28 -9.95 -10.02
CA ILE A 64 25.24 -8.49 -9.93
C ILE A 64 25.81 -8.00 -11.27
N ALA A 65 25.12 -7.08 -11.95
CA ALA A 65 25.66 -6.46 -13.16
C ALA A 65 26.85 -5.59 -12.76
N ASP A 66 27.98 -5.70 -13.47
CA ASP A 66 29.30 -5.17 -13.06
C ASP A 66 29.29 -3.67 -12.67
N ASP A 67 28.37 -2.88 -13.22
CA ASP A 67 28.24 -1.44 -12.95
C ASP A 67 27.23 -1.06 -11.85
N GLN A 68 26.32 -1.96 -11.47
CA GLN A 68 25.27 -1.67 -10.49
C GLN A 68 25.31 -2.70 -9.37
N LYS A 69 25.58 -2.26 -8.13
CA LYS A 69 25.52 -3.09 -6.89
C LYS A 69 24.15 -3.75 -6.61
N VAL A 70 23.20 -3.69 -7.54
CA VAL A 70 21.83 -4.18 -7.42
C VAL A 70 21.57 -5.28 -8.44
N ARG A 71 20.85 -6.32 -8.01
CA ARG A 71 20.46 -7.45 -8.86
C ARG A 71 19.29 -7.03 -9.76
N GLN A 72 19.54 -7.01 -11.07
CA GLN A 72 18.55 -6.67 -12.08
C GLN A 72 17.46 -7.74 -12.21
N TRP A 73 16.29 -7.32 -12.68
CA TRP A 73 15.14 -8.15 -12.99
C TRP A 73 14.98 -8.28 -14.48
N TYR A 74 14.55 -9.43 -14.98
CA TYR A 74 14.28 -9.59 -16.40
C TYR A 74 13.05 -10.45 -16.65
N ILE A 75 12.42 -10.23 -17.81
CA ILE A 75 11.29 -11.06 -18.27
C ILE A 75 11.86 -12.28 -18.99
N SER A 76 11.67 -13.45 -18.39
CA SER A 76 12.14 -14.74 -18.94
C SER A 76 11.25 -15.28 -20.05
N SER A 77 9.93 -15.20 -19.86
CA SER A 77 8.94 -15.74 -20.79
C SER A 77 7.61 -15.03 -20.58
N CYS A 78 6.83 -14.92 -21.64
CA CYS A 78 5.50 -14.32 -21.59
C CYS A 78 4.63 -14.89 -22.71
N ASP A 79 3.33 -14.99 -22.42
CA ASP A 79 2.29 -15.08 -23.43
C ASP A 79 1.41 -13.84 -23.26
N LEU A 80 1.41 -12.99 -24.29
CA LEU A 80 0.67 -11.73 -24.29
C LEU A 80 -0.75 -11.90 -24.85
N ASN A 81 -1.09 -13.08 -25.35
CA ASN A 81 -2.39 -13.34 -25.92
C ASN A 81 -3.42 -13.52 -24.80
N HIS A 82 -4.45 -12.70 -24.86
CA HIS A 82 -5.65 -12.91 -24.04
C HIS A 82 -6.57 -13.92 -24.72
N ALA A 83 -7.35 -14.66 -23.92
CA ALA A 83 -8.42 -15.48 -24.46
C ALA A 83 -9.42 -14.61 -25.24
N ILE A 84 -10.01 -15.18 -26.30
CA ILE A 84 -10.97 -14.49 -27.18
C ILE A 84 -12.13 -13.86 -26.37
N HIS A 85 -12.59 -14.54 -25.33
CA HIS A 85 -13.65 -14.07 -24.43
C HIS A 85 -13.11 -13.62 -23.06
N CYS A 86 -11.95 -12.97 -23.03
CA CYS A 86 -11.36 -12.49 -21.78
C CYS A 86 -12.21 -11.37 -21.13
N THR A 87 -12.87 -11.71 -20.02
CA THR A 87 -13.78 -10.84 -19.25
C THR A 87 -13.07 -9.94 -18.24
N SER A 88 -11.73 -9.83 -18.27
CA SER A 88 -11.03 -8.97 -17.32
C SER A 88 -11.37 -7.51 -17.57
N VAL A 89 -11.77 -6.80 -16.52
CA VAL A 89 -12.06 -5.36 -16.55
C VAL A 89 -10.80 -4.60 -16.11
N PRO A 90 -10.38 -3.54 -16.83
CA PRO A 90 -9.20 -2.78 -16.46
C PRO A 90 -9.39 -2.16 -15.07
N LYS A 91 -8.32 -2.19 -14.27
CA LYS A 91 -8.30 -1.59 -12.93
C LYS A 91 -7.05 -0.72 -12.79
N PRO A 92 -7.08 0.52 -13.32
CA PRO A 92 -5.91 1.38 -13.30
C PRO A 92 -5.45 1.64 -11.86
N THR A 93 -4.13 1.59 -11.67
CA THR A 93 -3.47 1.93 -10.40
C THR A 93 -3.45 3.45 -10.19
N CYS A 94 -3.14 3.90 -8.97
CA CYS A 94 -3.01 5.33 -8.69
C CYS A 94 -1.95 6.00 -9.58
N ARG A 95 -0.78 5.36 -9.74
CA ARG A 95 0.29 5.81 -10.63
C ARG A 95 -0.21 6.02 -12.06
N GLN A 96 -0.87 5.01 -12.61
CA GLN A 96 -1.40 5.07 -13.97
C GLN A 96 -2.43 6.19 -14.14
N LEU A 97 -3.33 6.37 -13.18
CA LEU A 97 -4.29 7.47 -13.21
C LEU A 97 -3.60 8.84 -13.20
N ILE A 98 -2.52 9.00 -12.42
CA ILE A 98 -1.75 10.25 -12.37
C ILE A 98 -1.07 10.54 -13.70
N GLU A 99 -0.58 9.53 -14.40
CA GLU A 99 0.10 9.65 -15.70
C GLU A 99 -0.88 9.85 -16.87
N MET A 100 -2.18 9.63 -16.68
CA MET A 100 -3.18 9.80 -17.74
C MET A 100 -3.44 11.28 -18.06
N GLN A 101 -3.16 11.66 -19.30
CA GLN A 101 -3.39 13.02 -19.80
C GLN A 101 -4.84 13.49 -19.62
N SER A 102 -5.82 12.61 -19.83
CA SER A 102 -7.24 12.95 -19.67
C SER A 102 -7.60 13.34 -18.24
N LEU A 103 -7.04 12.65 -17.25
CA LEU A 103 -7.28 12.96 -15.84
C LEU A 103 -6.52 14.24 -15.44
N GLN A 104 -5.26 14.39 -15.88
CA GLN A 104 -4.47 15.60 -15.64
C GLN A 104 -5.18 16.85 -16.19
N ALA A 105 -5.58 16.83 -17.46
CA ALA A 105 -6.26 17.94 -18.11
C ALA A 105 -7.58 18.31 -17.40
N ALA A 106 -8.37 17.31 -16.98
CA ALA A 106 -9.63 17.56 -16.26
C ALA A 106 -9.41 18.17 -14.86
N VAL A 107 -8.36 17.75 -14.16
CA VAL A 107 -7.99 18.29 -12.83
C VAL A 107 -7.39 19.69 -12.95
N GLN A 108 -6.55 19.93 -13.95
CA GLN A 108 -5.94 21.24 -14.21
C GLN A 108 -6.98 22.26 -14.68
N ALA A 109 -7.94 21.86 -15.53
CA ALA A 109 -9.03 22.73 -15.97
C ALA A 109 -9.94 23.17 -14.81
N ASN A 110 -10.12 22.32 -13.79
CA ASN A 110 -10.88 22.68 -12.60
C ASN A 110 -10.35 21.96 -11.36
N SER A 111 -9.52 22.64 -10.56
CA SER A 111 -8.93 22.09 -9.33
C SER A 111 -9.97 21.68 -8.27
N LYS A 112 -11.16 22.29 -8.30
CA LYS A 112 -12.27 22.01 -7.36
C LYS A 112 -13.22 20.90 -7.87
N ILE A 113 -12.98 20.32 -9.04
CA ILE A 113 -13.85 19.27 -9.61
C ILE A 113 -14.05 18.09 -8.66
N SER A 114 -15.27 17.61 -8.52
CA SER A 114 -15.55 16.45 -7.67
C SER A 114 -15.01 15.16 -8.30
N ALA A 115 -14.62 14.17 -7.49
CA ALA A 115 -14.18 12.87 -8.02
C ALA A 115 -15.30 12.17 -8.80
N ASN A 116 -16.57 12.38 -8.44
CA ASN A 116 -17.71 11.83 -9.16
C ASN A 116 -17.86 12.43 -10.57
N ALA A 117 -17.57 13.72 -10.73
CA ALA A 117 -17.52 14.35 -12.06
C ALA A 117 -16.35 13.79 -12.90
N LEU A 118 -15.17 13.57 -12.30
CA LEU A 118 -14.03 12.91 -12.96
C LEU A 118 -14.31 11.45 -13.35
N ILE A 119 -15.07 10.73 -12.54
CA ILE A 119 -15.53 9.36 -12.88
C ILE A 119 -16.49 9.40 -14.05
N SER A 120 -17.36 10.42 -14.11
CA SER A 120 -18.37 10.56 -15.16
C SER A 120 -17.76 10.96 -16.51
N SER A 121 -16.65 11.70 -16.52
CA SER A 121 -15.94 12.07 -17.76
C SER A 121 -15.17 10.91 -18.40
N MET A 122 -14.95 9.80 -17.70
CA MET A 122 -14.20 8.64 -18.18
C MET A 122 -14.94 7.31 -17.97
N PRO A 123 -16.08 7.09 -18.66
CA PRO A 123 -16.91 5.90 -18.47
C PRO A 123 -16.22 4.58 -18.88
N SER A 124 -15.25 4.64 -19.79
CA SER A 124 -14.54 3.48 -20.35
C SER A 124 -13.72 2.69 -19.31
N LEU A 125 -13.29 3.32 -18.21
CA LEU A 125 -12.37 2.73 -17.23
C LEU A 125 -13.05 2.19 -15.97
N ASN A 126 -14.39 2.12 -15.95
CA ASN A 126 -15.20 1.63 -14.82
C ASN A 126 -14.76 2.17 -13.45
N LEU A 127 -14.42 3.47 -13.41
CA LEU A 127 -13.80 4.13 -12.25
C LEU A 127 -14.72 4.26 -11.03
N LYS A 128 -16.01 3.96 -11.16
CA LYS A 128 -17.00 3.96 -10.05
C LYS A 128 -16.50 3.12 -8.87
N ARG A 129 -15.92 1.94 -9.15
CA ARG A 129 -15.36 1.04 -8.12
C ARG A 129 -13.99 1.49 -7.59
N LEU A 130 -13.39 2.52 -8.19
CA LEU A 130 -12.05 3.05 -7.89
C LEU A 130 -12.07 4.47 -7.34
N GLN A 131 -13.21 4.93 -6.84
CA GLN A 131 -13.41 6.30 -6.37
C GLN A 131 -12.30 6.76 -5.41
N ARG A 132 -11.91 5.94 -4.42
CA ARG A 132 -10.80 6.26 -3.51
C ARG A 132 -9.45 6.43 -4.21
N THR A 133 -9.19 5.65 -5.25
CA THR A 133 -7.96 5.75 -6.06
C THR A 133 -7.98 7.03 -6.89
N VAL A 134 -9.13 7.39 -7.47
CA VAL A 134 -9.31 8.66 -8.21
C VAL A 134 -9.08 9.86 -7.28
N TYR A 135 -9.60 9.82 -6.05
CA TYR A 135 -9.32 10.85 -5.05
C TYR A 135 -7.84 11.01 -4.73
N ARG A 136 -7.11 9.89 -4.56
CA ARG A 136 -5.67 9.91 -4.32
C ARG A 136 -4.91 10.47 -5.52
N ALA A 137 -5.23 10.01 -6.73
CA ALA A 137 -4.61 10.49 -7.96
C ALA A 137 -4.85 12.00 -8.16
N LYS A 138 -6.08 12.48 -7.97
CA LYS A 138 -6.40 13.92 -8.01
C LYS A 138 -5.53 14.71 -7.04
N ARG A 139 -5.41 14.24 -5.79
CA ARG A 139 -4.60 14.91 -4.78
C ARG A 139 -3.14 14.99 -5.22
N GLU A 140 -2.58 13.89 -5.71
CA GLU A 140 -1.19 13.86 -6.18
C GLU A 140 -0.96 14.79 -7.37
N ILE A 141 -1.88 14.85 -8.34
CA ILE A 141 -1.79 15.78 -9.47
C ILE A 141 -1.78 17.23 -8.98
N LEU A 142 -2.62 17.59 -7.99
CA LEU A 142 -2.69 18.95 -7.45
C LEU A 142 -1.46 19.33 -6.60
N THR A 143 -0.82 18.35 -5.96
CA THR A 143 0.40 18.58 -5.18
C THR A 143 1.67 18.55 -6.03
N ARG A 144 1.60 18.02 -7.25
CA ARG A 144 2.74 17.96 -8.18
C ARG A 144 2.93 19.36 -8.78
N ASN A 145 3.92 20.11 -8.30
CA ASN A 145 4.31 21.38 -8.91
C ASN A 145 4.74 21.13 -10.37
N PRO A 146 4.27 21.92 -11.35
CA PRO A 146 4.67 21.76 -12.75
C PRO A 146 6.13 22.11 -13.04
N ASP A 147 6.90 22.60 -12.06
CA ASP A 147 8.28 23.09 -12.22
C ASP A 147 9.39 22.14 -11.73
N GLU A 148 9.08 20.89 -11.31
CA GLU A 148 10.14 19.89 -11.06
C GLU A 148 10.55 19.20 -12.36
N VAL A 149 11.44 19.86 -13.09
CA VAL A 149 12.38 19.19 -14.00
C VAL A 149 13.20 18.22 -13.13
N PRO A 150 13.35 16.93 -13.49
CA PRO A 150 14.24 16.03 -12.76
C PRO A 150 15.68 16.48 -13.03
N ASP A 151 16.24 17.28 -12.13
CA ASP A 151 17.68 17.56 -12.12
C ASP A 151 18.39 16.32 -11.56
N GLU A 152 19.24 15.72 -12.38
CA GLU A 152 20.04 14.51 -12.12
C GLU A 152 21.21 14.77 -11.14
N THR A 153 21.05 15.67 -10.18
CA THR A 153 22.10 16.08 -9.24
C THR A 153 21.58 16.28 -7.83
N ASP A 154 21.05 15.23 -7.22
CA ASP A 154 20.90 15.19 -5.76
C ASP A 154 21.27 13.81 -5.19
N LYS A 155 22.55 13.48 -5.37
CA LYS A 155 23.25 12.44 -4.60
C LYS A 155 24.50 13.01 -3.97
N LEU A 156 24.40 14.08 -3.19
CA LEU A 156 25.37 14.37 -2.14
C LEU A 156 24.80 15.44 -1.20
N HIS A 157 25.04 15.28 0.10
CA HIS A 157 24.70 16.20 1.19
C HIS A 157 23.44 15.86 2.02
N THR A 158 23.49 14.70 2.67
CA THR A 158 23.06 14.63 4.09
C THR A 158 24.21 14.09 4.93
N ALA A 159 25.19 14.95 5.20
CA ALA A 159 26.18 14.76 6.26
C ALA A 159 26.75 16.13 6.65
N SER A 160 25.99 16.96 7.38
CA SER A 160 26.56 18.09 8.14
C SER A 160 25.54 18.72 9.08
N VAL A 161 25.50 18.24 10.33
CA VAL A 161 25.17 18.97 11.57
C VAL A 161 26.02 18.27 12.64
N ASP A 162 26.83 18.88 13.51
CA ASP A 162 27.04 20.25 13.94
C ASP A 162 28.51 20.37 14.38
N ALA A 163 29.18 21.45 14.00
CA ALA A 163 30.47 21.86 14.56
C ALA A 163 30.30 23.29 15.12
N PHE A 164 30.13 23.40 16.43
CA PHE A 164 30.01 24.68 17.12
C PHE A 164 31.04 24.77 18.29
N LEU A 165 32.09 25.54 18.02
CA LEU A 165 32.86 26.44 18.90
C LEU A 165 33.48 25.92 20.24
N MET A 166 34.77 25.57 20.15
CA MET A 166 35.97 25.99 20.94
C MET A 166 35.78 26.76 22.28
N PRO A 167 36.65 26.54 23.30
CA PRO A 167 37.93 27.29 23.36
C PRO A 167 39.16 26.55 23.90
N SER A 168 40.32 27.12 23.54
CA SER A 168 41.70 26.71 23.76
C SER A 168 42.29 26.96 25.17
N LYS A 169 43.42 26.25 25.45
CA LYS A 169 44.66 26.63 26.19
C LYS A 169 44.86 25.99 27.60
N PRO A 170 46.11 25.75 28.12
CA PRO A 170 47.31 25.09 27.55
C PRO A 170 47.99 24.09 28.57
N PRO A 171 49.34 23.86 28.63
CA PRO A 171 49.90 22.51 28.74
C PRO A 171 50.47 22.14 30.13
N SER A 172 50.51 20.86 30.50
CA SER A 172 51.39 20.35 31.56
C SER A 172 51.46 18.81 31.52
N VAL A 173 52.60 18.28 31.08
CA VAL A 173 53.57 17.47 31.85
C VAL A 173 53.36 15.94 31.79
N ASN A 174 54.44 15.29 31.34
CA ASN A 174 54.78 13.87 31.31
C ASN A 174 54.17 13.00 32.43
N MET A 175 53.77 11.77 32.09
CA MET A 175 54.29 10.55 32.73
C MET A 175 54.01 9.30 31.86
N LEU A 176 54.90 8.32 32.04
CA LEU A 176 55.12 7.06 31.30
C LEU A 176 53.90 6.14 31.07
N PRO A 177 53.98 5.20 30.09
CA PRO A 177 52.90 4.27 29.76
C PRO A 177 52.89 3.02 30.67
N PRO A 178 51.71 2.48 31.04
CA PRO A 178 51.57 1.14 31.62
C PRO A 178 51.28 0.08 30.52
N PRO A 179 51.40 -1.23 30.84
CA PRO A 179 51.81 -2.30 29.91
C PRO A 179 50.69 -2.75 28.94
N PRO A 180 51.03 -3.51 27.87
CA PRO A 180 50.08 -3.87 26.83
C PRO A 180 49.07 -4.88 27.38
N THR A 181 47.85 -4.43 27.63
CA THR A 181 46.71 -5.33 27.82
C THR A 181 46.00 -5.49 26.48
N ALA A 182 45.71 -6.75 26.16
CA ALA A 182 45.25 -7.24 24.86
C ALA A 182 44.13 -6.39 24.22
N PRO A 183 44.11 -6.25 22.88
CA PRO A 183 43.04 -5.55 22.17
C PRO A 183 41.74 -6.36 22.23
N VAL A 184 40.91 -6.15 23.25
CA VAL A 184 39.52 -6.60 23.22
C VAL A 184 38.79 -5.75 22.18
N SER A 185 38.41 -6.38 21.08
CA SER A 185 37.89 -5.74 19.86
C SER A 185 36.74 -4.77 20.15
N THR A 186 37.00 -3.48 19.99
CA THR A 186 36.01 -2.40 20.09
C THR A 186 34.86 -2.55 19.09
N LYS A 187 35.07 -3.27 17.97
CA LYS A 187 34.03 -3.64 17.00
C LYS A 187 32.92 -4.51 17.61
N LYS A 188 33.27 -5.58 18.32
CA LYS A 188 32.30 -6.54 18.88
C LYS A 188 31.34 -5.89 19.90
N ARG A 189 31.85 -4.97 20.73
CA ARG A 189 31.04 -4.19 21.68
C ARG A 189 30.09 -3.20 21.00
N LYS A 190 30.45 -2.69 19.81
CA LYS A 190 29.61 -1.77 19.03
C LYS A 190 28.45 -2.52 18.38
N ASP A 191 28.72 -3.70 17.84
CA ASP A 191 27.71 -4.57 17.22
C ASP A 191 26.68 -5.08 18.26
N ASP A 192 27.14 -5.44 19.47
CA ASP A 192 26.24 -5.85 20.57
C ASP A 192 25.34 -4.70 21.04
N LYS A 193 25.87 -3.48 21.10
CA LYS A 193 25.09 -2.28 21.49
C LYS A 193 24.04 -1.92 20.43
N GLU A 194 24.40 -2.01 19.16
CA GLU A 194 23.48 -1.77 18.05
C GLU A 194 22.36 -2.82 18.00
N TRP A 195 22.67 -4.08 18.28
CA TRP A 195 21.67 -5.15 18.40
C TRP A 195 20.67 -4.90 19.54
N LEU A 196 21.14 -4.48 20.72
CA LEU A 196 20.28 -4.13 21.85
C LEU A 196 19.38 -2.92 21.56
N GLU A 197 19.88 -1.95 20.78
CA GLU A 197 19.10 -0.78 20.37
C GLU A 197 18.02 -1.14 19.35
N ILE A 198 18.34 -2.01 18.39
CA ILE A 198 17.36 -2.57 17.44
C ILE A 198 16.27 -3.35 18.19
N GLU A 199 16.64 -4.20 19.15
CA GLU A 199 15.67 -5.00 19.91
C GLU A 199 14.77 -4.10 20.80
N ARG A 200 15.34 -3.03 21.37
CA ARG A 200 14.56 -2.01 22.10
C ARG A 200 13.54 -1.32 21.19
N VAL A 201 13.95 -0.90 20.00
CA VAL A 201 13.04 -0.27 19.01
C VAL A 201 11.95 -1.25 18.58
N ARG A 202 12.30 -2.52 18.37
CA ARG A 202 11.35 -3.58 18.02
C ARG A 202 10.28 -3.77 19.10
N LEU A 203 10.68 -3.83 20.37
CA LEU A 203 9.77 -3.96 21.50
C LEU A 203 8.85 -2.74 21.63
N GLU A 204 9.38 -1.54 21.43
CA GLU A 204 8.58 -0.30 21.48
C GLU A 204 7.54 -0.25 20.35
N ILE A 205 7.92 -0.66 19.13
CA ILE A 205 6.97 -0.78 18.01
C ILE A 205 5.88 -1.81 18.33
N LYS A 206 6.25 -2.95 18.92
CA LYS A 206 5.30 -3.99 19.33
C LYS A 206 4.32 -3.46 20.38
N ARG A 207 4.80 -2.77 21.40
CA ARG A 207 3.98 -2.11 22.44
C ARG A 207 2.99 -1.13 21.86
N ARG A 208 3.43 -0.22 20.96
CA ARG A 208 2.55 0.74 20.28
C ARG A 208 1.51 0.06 19.39
N LYS A 209 1.84 -1.10 18.82
CA LYS A 209 0.89 -1.89 18.01
C LYS A 209 -0.17 -2.53 18.90
N GLU A 210 0.23 -3.11 20.02
CA GLU A 210 -0.68 -3.72 21.00
C GLU A 210 -1.59 -2.66 21.64
N GLU A 211 -1.07 -1.48 21.98
CA GLU A 211 -1.87 -0.38 22.53
C GLU A 211 -2.94 0.10 21.53
N ARG A 212 -2.60 0.23 20.24
CA ARG A 212 -3.58 0.57 19.19
C ARG A 212 -4.65 -0.52 19.08
N LEU A 213 -4.24 -1.78 19.09
CA LEU A 213 -5.16 -2.91 18.97
C LEU A 213 -6.09 -3.01 20.20
N ALA A 214 -5.60 -2.71 21.40
CA ALA A 214 -6.40 -2.64 22.61
C ALA A 214 -7.43 -1.50 22.55
N LYS A 215 -7.04 -0.31 22.07
CA LYS A 215 -7.98 0.81 21.86
C LYS A 215 -9.04 0.47 20.82
N GLU A 216 -8.66 -0.15 19.71
CA GLU A 216 -9.59 -0.62 18.67
C GLU A 216 -10.55 -1.69 19.21
N ALA A 217 -10.05 -2.65 19.99
CA ALA A 217 -10.87 -3.67 20.64
C ALA A 217 -11.88 -3.06 21.62
N GLN A 218 -11.48 -2.05 22.39
CA GLN A 218 -12.36 -1.34 23.31
C GLN A 218 -13.48 -0.59 22.57
N VAL A 219 -13.15 0.08 21.46
CA VAL A 219 -14.17 0.76 20.62
C VAL A 219 -15.12 -0.26 20.00
N ASN A 220 -14.59 -1.36 19.44
CA ASN A 220 -15.41 -2.42 18.86
C ASN A 220 -16.34 -3.06 19.89
N TYR A 221 -15.86 -3.29 21.11
CA TYR A 221 -16.69 -3.79 22.21
C TYR A 221 -17.84 -2.83 22.52
N ARG A 222 -17.59 -1.53 22.64
CA ARG A 222 -18.63 -0.52 22.87
C ARG A 222 -19.68 -0.51 21.75
N ILE A 223 -19.25 -0.62 20.50
CA ILE A 223 -20.15 -0.69 19.34
C ILE A 223 -21.04 -1.95 19.42
N LEU A 224 -20.46 -3.10 19.76
CA LEU A 224 -21.22 -4.35 19.89
C LEU A 224 -22.27 -4.28 21.01
N VAL A 225 -21.91 -3.71 22.16
CA VAL A 225 -22.85 -3.50 23.27
C VAL A 225 -23.99 -2.56 22.85
N ALA A 226 -23.67 -1.43 22.21
CA ALA A 226 -24.68 -0.50 21.72
C ALA A 226 -25.64 -1.15 20.72
N LYS A 227 -25.12 -1.99 19.81
CA LYS A 227 -25.95 -2.77 18.87
C LYS A 227 -26.85 -3.79 19.57
N ALA A 228 -26.36 -4.44 20.62
CA ALA A 228 -27.16 -5.37 21.41
C ALA A 228 -28.33 -4.63 22.10
N GLN A 229 -28.06 -3.45 22.67
CA GLN A 229 -29.10 -2.60 23.28
C GLN A 229 -30.12 -2.10 22.25
N GLU A 230 -29.66 -1.69 21.07
CA GLU A 230 -30.52 -1.30 19.96
C GLU A 230 -31.44 -2.44 19.53
N ALA A 231 -30.92 -3.67 19.42
CA ALA A 231 -31.70 -4.85 19.09
C ALA A 231 -32.73 -5.21 20.18
N GLU A 232 -32.37 -5.07 21.46
CA GLU A 232 -33.30 -5.29 22.57
C GLU A 232 -34.46 -4.28 22.56
N LEU A 233 -34.15 -2.99 22.32
CA LEU A 233 -35.17 -1.94 22.17
C LEU A 233 -36.05 -2.18 20.96
N ALA A 234 -35.48 -2.57 19.82
CA ALA A 234 -36.24 -2.90 18.62
C ALA A 234 -37.23 -4.05 18.87
N LEU A 235 -36.81 -5.09 19.61
CA LEU A 235 -37.69 -6.20 19.98
C LEU A 235 -38.82 -5.74 20.91
N LYS A 236 -38.53 -4.90 21.91
CA LYS A 236 -39.54 -4.32 22.80
C LYS A 236 -40.57 -3.48 22.03
N VAL A 237 -40.11 -2.64 21.10
CA VAL A 237 -40.97 -1.83 20.23
C VAL A 237 -41.83 -2.72 19.34
N ALA A 238 -41.25 -3.77 18.73
CA ALA A 238 -41.99 -4.71 17.90
C ALA A 238 -43.07 -5.45 18.70
N ARG A 239 -42.75 -5.93 19.92
CA ARG A 239 -43.73 -6.54 20.84
C ARG A 239 -44.84 -5.57 21.23
N ALA A 240 -44.51 -4.32 21.56
CA ALA A 240 -45.51 -3.31 21.91
C ALA A 240 -46.43 -2.98 20.72
N LYS A 241 -45.87 -2.89 19.52
CA LYS A 241 -46.65 -2.67 18.29
C LYS A 241 -47.57 -3.84 17.99
N ALA A 242 -47.07 -5.08 18.08
CA ALA A 242 -47.89 -6.28 17.90
C ALA A 242 -49.01 -6.36 18.94
N ARG A 243 -48.72 -6.03 20.21
CA ARG A 243 -49.75 -5.93 21.27
C ARG A 243 -50.85 -4.96 20.89
N GLN A 244 -50.49 -3.76 20.42
CA GLN A 244 -51.47 -2.75 20.02
C GLN A 244 -52.31 -3.20 18.83
N GLU A 245 -51.71 -3.82 17.82
CA GLU A 245 -52.41 -4.34 16.65
C GLU A 245 -53.42 -5.43 17.02
N LEU A 246 -53.08 -6.35 17.93
CA LEU A 246 -53.97 -7.40 18.39
C LEU A 246 -55.14 -6.86 19.24
N LEU A 247 -54.87 -5.87 20.10
CA LEU A 247 -55.93 -5.19 20.85
C LEU A 247 -56.88 -4.43 19.92
N ASN A 248 -56.35 -3.76 18.89
CA ASN A 248 -57.15 -3.08 17.87
C ASN A 248 -58.00 -4.07 17.05
N ALA A 249 -57.58 -5.33 16.93
CA ALA A 249 -58.32 -6.41 16.29
C ALA A 249 -59.40 -7.04 17.21
N GLY A 250 -59.56 -6.56 18.44
CA GLY A 250 -60.57 -7.01 19.39
C GLY A 250 -60.18 -8.25 20.21
N ILE A 251 -58.92 -8.67 20.19
CA ILE A 251 -58.42 -9.78 21.01
C ILE A 251 -58.28 -9.32 22.46
N SER A 252 -58.68 -10.17 23.41
CA SER A 252 -58.63 -9.83 24.84
C SER A 252 -57.19 -9.74 25.35
N LEU A 253 -56.96 -8.90 26.37
CA LEU A 253 -55.63 -8.67 26.95
C LEU A 253 -54.91 -9.96 27.37
N GLY A 254 -55.64 -10.93 27.93
CA GLY A 254 -55.06 -12.21 28.39
C GLY A 254 -54.61 -13.11 27.23
N GLU A 255 -55.36 -13.12 26.12
CA GLU A 255 -54.98 -13.88 24.92
C GLU A 255 -53.77 -13.25 24.23
N VAL A 256 -53.68 -11.92 24.19
CA VAL A 256 -52.52 -11.21 23.62
C VAL A 256 -51.22 -11.50 24.39
N GLU A 257 -51.27 -11.55 25.73
CA GLU A 257 -50.09 -11.87 26.54
C GLU A 257 -49.64 -13.32 26.33
N HIS A 258 -50.58 -14.26 26.15
CA HIS A 258 -50.25 -15.65 25.81
C HIS A 258 -49.64 -15.81 24.40
N ILE A 259 -50.01 -14.94 23.44
CA ILE A 259 -49.47 -14.99 22.06
C ILE A 259 -48.06 -14.39 21.95
N LEU A 260 -47.70 -13.43 22.82
CA LEU A 260 -46.46 -12.64 22.71
C LEU A 260 -45.32 -13.08 23.64
N LEU A 261 -45.58 -14.04 24.55
CA LEU A 261 -44.59 -14.71 25.39
C LEU A 261 -43.61 -15.54 24.54
#